data_AF-A0A1G6Q7S0-F1
#
_entry.id   AF-A0A1G6Q7S0-F1
#
_cell.length_a   1.000
_cell.length_b   1.000
_cell.length_c   1.000
_cell.angle_alpha   90.00
_cell.angle_beta   90.00
_cell.angle_gamma   90.00
#
_symmetry.space_group_name_H-M   'P 1'
#
loop_
_entity.id
_entity.type
_entity.pdbx_description
1 polymer ?
#
loop_
_entity_poly.entity_id
_entity_poly.type
_entity_poly.pdbx_seq_one_letter_code
_entity_poly.pdbx_strand_id
1 'polypeptide(L)'
;MDKGFISNYRARAKTLQEYRDIEQSLRMLEGRLERMKNSEELKREMEFEGKLTALLEEYGLSLTDIVRMLDVKGDRKAAGKPRRKKRAVSFYKNPHTGETVEAPSPSHLVLKAWRKQYGPETVRKWKVPQDSGDVTPA
;
A
#
# COMPACT_ATOMS: atom_id res chain seq x y z
N MET A 1 -38.64 -23.65 -21.73
CA MET A 1 -38.18 -22.37 -21.14
C MET A 1 -36.75 -22.15 -21.57
N ASP A 2 -36.46 -20.99 -22.17
CA ASP A 2 -35.19 -20.71 -22.82
C ASP A 2 -34.04 -20.54 -21.80
N LYS A 3 -33.01 -21.40 -21.92
CA LYS A 3 -31.85 -21.42 -21.02
C LYS A 3 -31.02 -20.13 -21.14
N GLY A 4 -31.07 -19.46 -22.30
CA GLY A 4 -30.38 -18.19 -22.54
C GLY A 4 -30.94 -17.03 -21.69
N PHE A 5 -32.25 -17.00 -21.48
CA PHE A 5 -32.92 -15.97 -20.69
C PHE A 5 -32.56 -16.04 -19.20
N ILE A 6 -32.54 -17.27 -18.65
CA ILE A 6 -32.19 -17.52 -17.24
C ILE A 6 -30.71 -17.23 -16.97
N SER A 7 -29.83 -17.56 -17.93
CA SER A 7 -28.39 -17.29 -17.82
C SER A 7 -28.08 -15.79 -17.80
N ASN A 8 -28.72 -15.02 -18.68
CA ASN A 8 -28.56 -13.57 -18.75
C ASN A 8 -29.10 -12.89 -17.48
N TYR A 9 -30.26 -13.35 -16.99
CA TYR A 9 -30.85 -12.86 -15.74
C TYR A 9 -29.94 -13.11 -14.52
N ARG A 10 -29.32 -14.30 -14.42
CA ARG A 10 -28.37 -14.62 -13.34
C ARG A 10 -27.09 -13.78 -13.42
N ALA A 11 -26.56 -13.54 -14.62
CA ALA A 11 -25.39 -12.68 -14.81
C ALA A 11 -25.68 -11.24 -14.38
N ARG A 12 -26.85 -10.70 -14.78
CA ARG A 12 -27.29 -9.35 -14.40
C ARG A 12 -27.56 -9.23 -12.90
N ALA A 13 -28.11 -10.28 -12.28
CA ALA A 13 -28.32 -10.33 -10.82
C ALA A 13 -26.98 -10.33 -10.07
N LYS A 14 -25.96 -11.05 -10.57
CA LYS A 14 -24.61 -11.06 -10.01
C LYS A 14 -23.96 -9.67 -10.06
N THR A 15 -24.01 -8.99 -11.21
CA THR A 15 -23.48 -7.62 -11.34
C THR A 15 -24.20 -6.63 -10.44
N LEU A 16 -25.53 -6.75 -10.30
CA LEU A 16 -26.30 -5.89 -9.41
C LEU A 16 -25.94 -6.11 -7.92
N GLN A 17 -25.68 -7.35 -7.53
CA GLN A 17 -25.24 -7.67 -6.18
C GLN A 17 -23.84 -7.10 -5.90
N GLU A 18 -22.89 -7.32 -6.82
CA GLU A 18 -21.54 -6.76 -6.72
C GLU A 18 -21.56 -5.23 -6.59
N TYR A 19 -22.40 -4.55 -7.38
CA TYR A 19 -22.58 -3.10 -7.29
C TYR A 19 -23.08 -2.66 -5.90
N ARG A 20 -24.08 -3.35 -5.35
CA ARG A 20 -24.63 -3.04 -4.02
C ARG A 20 -23.62 -3.29 -2.89
N ASP A 21 -22.85 -4.37 -3.00
CA ASP A 21 -21.81 -4.69 -2.02
C ASP A 21 -20.70 -3.62 -2.02
N ILE A 22 -20.34 -3.12 -3.20
CA ILE A 22 -19.39 -2.01 -3.36
C ILE A 22 -19.96 -0.71 -2.79
N GLU A 23 -21.22 -0.36 -3.09
CA GLU A 23 -21.87 0.83 -2.53
C GLU A 23 -21.93 0.80 -1.00
N GLN A 24 -22.22 -0.36 -0.40
CA GLN A 24 -22.20 -0.51 1.06
C GLN A 24 -20.80 -0.36 1.64
N SER A 25 -19.79 -0.94 0.97
CA SER A 25 -18.40 -0.81 1.38
C SER A 25 -17.93 0.65 1.32
N LEU A 26 -18.34 1.39 0.29
CA LEU A 26 -18.04 2.81 0.15
C LEU A 26 -18.61 3.61 1.32
N ARG A 27 -19.90 3.44 1.63
CA ARG A 27 -20.55 4.11 2.76
C ARG A 27 -19.87 3.79 4.10
N MET A 28 -19.42 2.54 4.28
CA MET A 28 -18.70 2.14 5.49
C MET A 28 -17.34 2.84 5.60
N LEU A 29 -16.59 2.93 4.49
CA LEU A 29 -15.29 3.61 4.44
C LEU A 29 -15.44 5.11 4.68
N GLU A 30 -16.44 5.75 4.07
CA GLU A 30 -16.76 7.16 4.31
C GLU A 30 -17.11 7.42 5.77
N GLY A 31 -17.94 6.58 6.38
CA GLY A 31 -18.27 6.68 7.81
C GLY A 31 -17.05 6.51 8.72
N ARG A 32 -16.11 5.63 8.35
CA ARG A 32 -14.84 5.47 9.08
C ARG A 32 -13.96 6.71 8.94
N LEU A 33 -13.87 7.29 7.74
CA LEU A 33 -13.10 8.49 7.48
C LEU A 33 -13.65 9.68 8.28
N GLU A 34 -14.98 9.85 8.32
CA GLU A 34 -15.63 10.92 9.08
C GLU A 34 -15.38 10.79 10.59
N ARG A 35 -15.38 9.57 11.13
CA ARG A 35 -15.00 9.32 12.54
C ARG A 35 -13.55 9.70 12.81
N MET A 36 -12.63 9.37 11.90
CA MET A 36 -11.22 9.73 12.05
C MET A 36 -11.02 11.24 11.95
N LYS A 37 -11.68 11.90 10.99
CA LYS A 37 -11.62 13.35 10.78
C LYS A 37 -12.11 14.15 12.00
N ASN A 38 -13.13 13.64 12.69
CA ASN A 38 -13.67 14.27 13.90
C ASN A 38 -12.96 13.85 15.19
N SER A 39 -11.93 13.00 15.12
CA SER A 39 -11.16 12.64 16.30
C SER A 39 -10.29 13.82 16.73
N GLU A 40 -10.40 14.20 17.99
CA GLU A 40 -9.59 15.27 18.60
C GLU A 40 -8.09 14.92 18.60
N GLU A 41 -7.77 13.62 18.62
CA GLU A 41 -6.40 13.12 18.49
C GLU A 41 -5.82 13.46 17.10
N LEU A 42 -6.55 13.18 16.01
CA LEU A 42 -6.07 13.52 14.67
C LEU A 42 -5.93 15.03 14.46
N LYS A 43 -6.86 15.83 14.99
CA LYS A 43 -6.74 17.30 14.93
C LYS A 43 -5.47 17.79 15.64
N ARG A 44 -5.17 17.26 16.82
CA ARG A 44 -3.95 17.59 17.57
C ARG A 44 -2.69 17.20 16.81
N GLU A 45 -2.67 16.01 16.20
CA GLU A 45 -1.54 15.57 15.37
C GLU A 45 -1.35 16.47 14.14
N MET A 46 -2.43 16.84 13.45
CA MET A 46 -2.36 17.78 12.33
C MET A 46 -1.88 19.18 12.74
N GLU A 47 -2.34 19.69 13.89
CA GLU A 47 -1.86 20.96 14.44
C GLU A 47 -0.38 20.90 14.82
N PHE A 48 0.06 19.79 15.41
CA PHE A 48 1.45 19.56 15.76
C PHE A 48 2.32 19.50 14.50
N GLU A 49 1.93 18.72 13.49
CA GLU A 49 2.63 18.61 12.21
C GLU A 49 2.72 19.97 11.52
N GLY A 50 1.62 20.73 11.49
CA GLY A 50 1.59 22.07 10.90
C GLY A 50 2.53 23.05 11.60
N LYS A 51 2.49 23.09 12.94
CA LYS A 51 3.39 23.94 13.75
C LYS A 51 4.85 23.52 13.60
N LEU A 52 5.14 22.23 13.56
CA LEU A 52 6.48 21.70 13.37
C LEU A 52 7.02 22.07 11.98
N THR A 53 6.21 21.94 10.94
CA THR A 53 6.59 22.29 9.57
C THR A 53 6.84 23.79 9.45
N ALA A 54 5.95 24.63 9.99
CA ALA A 54 6.15 26.07 10.02
C ALA A 54 7.44 26.47 10.76
N LEU A 55 7.72 25.83 11.89
CA LEU A 55 8.95 26.06 12.65
C LEU A 55 10.19 25.59 11.87
N LEU A 56 10.11 24.44 11.19
CA LEU A 56 11.18 23.96 10.33
C LEU A 56 11.49 24.95 9.20
N GLU A 57 10.46 25.47 8.53
CA GLU A 57 10.59 26.46 7.47
C GLU A 57 11.19 27.78 7.97
N GLU A 58 10.74 28.29 9.12
CA GLU A 58 11.24 29.54 9.71
C GLU A 58 12.74 29.47 10.01
N TYR A 59 13.23 28.31 10.46
CA TYR A 59 14.63 28.10 10.79
C TYR A 59 15.45 27.50 9.64
N GLY A 60 14.83 27.29 8.47
CA GLY A 60 15.48 26.67 7.31
C GLY A 60 15.98 25.25 7.57
N LEU A 61 15.37 24.55 8.53
CA LEU A 61 15.73 23.21 8.95
C LEU A 61 14.88 22.19 8.18
N SER A 62 15.45 21.04 7.87
CA SER A 62 14.70 19.89 7.37
C SER A 62 14.37 18.91 8.51
N LEU A 63 13.38 18.03 8.30
CA LEU A 63 13.09 16.94 9.24
C LEU A 63 14.34 16.07 9.51
N THR A 64 15.22 15.94 8.51
CA THR A 64 16.52 15.26 8.63
C THR A 64 17.43 15.95 9.63
N ASP A 65 17.40 17.28 9.70
CA ASP A 65 18.22 18.06 10.63
C ASP A 65 17.70 17.96 12.06
N ILE A 66 16.37 17.89 12.26
CA ILE A 66 15.79 17.54 13.56
C ILE A 66 16.21 16.14 14.01
N VAL A 67 16.17 15.14 13.12
CA VAL A 67 16.61 13.76 13.44
C VAL A 67 18.10 13.71 13.80
N ARG A 68 18.92 14.54 13.15
CA ARG A 68 20.35 14.70 13.49
C ARG A 68 20.55 15.41 14.83
N MET A 69 19.75 16.44 15.12
CA MET A 69 19.84 17.26 16.33
C MET A 69 19.36 16.53 17.57
N LEU A 70 18.27 15.77 17.47
CA LEU A 70 17.74 14.96 18.58
C LEU A 70 18.61 13.73 18.90
N ASP A 71 19.71 13.53 18.17
CA ASP A 71 20.57 12.34 18.19
C ASP A 71 19.77 11.09 18.56
N VAL A 72 18.76 10.75 17.75
CA VAL A 72 18.08 9.45 17.85
C VAL A 72 19.03 8.36 17.32
N LYS A 73 20.28 8.36 17.78
CA LYS A 73 21.03 7.14 17.99
C LYS A 73 20.35 6.43 19.14
N GLY A 74 19.26 5.72 18.81
CA GLY A 74 19.01 4.46 19.49
C GLY A 74 20.32 3.69 19.46
N ASP A 75 20.91 3.52 20.63
CA ASP A 75 22.20 2.91 20.94
C ASP A 75 22.71 1.99 19.81
N ARG A 76 23.43 2.56 18.83
CA ARG A 76 24.10 1.76 17.79
C ARG A 76 25.46 1.33 18.29
N LYS A 77 25.48 0.65 19.45
CA LYS A 77 26.55 -0.25 19.84
C LYS A 77 25.98 -1.64 20.10
N ALA A 78 25.54 -2.29 19.02
CA ALA A 78 25.57 -3.74 18.94
C ALA A 78 26.40 -4.14 17.72
N ALA A 79 27.71 -4.27 17.95
CA ALA A 79 28.54 -5.12 17.12
C ALA A 79 27.98 -6.54 17.24
N GLY A 80 27.33 -7.07 16.20
CA GLY A 80 26.80 -8.43 16.25
C GLY A 80 25.86 -8.81 15.12
N LYS A 81 26.36 -9.70 14.26
CA LYS A 81 25.73 -10.49 13.17
C LYS A 81 25.53 -9.80 11.82
N PRO A 82 25.84 -10.52 10.71
CA PRO A 82 25.64 -10.04 9.36
C PRO A 82 24.14 -9.75 9.16
N ARG A 83 23.82 -8.49 8.90
CA ARG A 83 22.49 -8.06 8.46
C ARG A 83 22.12 -8.88 7.22
N ARG A 84 21.21 -9.84 7.37
CA ARG A 84 20.53 -10.46 6.22
C ARG A 84 19.94 -9.31 5.39
N LYS A 85 20.37 -9.17 4.13
CA LYS A 85 19.84 -8.19 3.18
C LYS A 85 18.31 -8.19 3.27
N LYS A 86 17.70 -7.03 3.58
CA LYS A 86 16.25 -6.86 3.49
C LYS A 86 15.85 -7.28 2.08
N ARG A 87 14.92 -8.22 1.96
CA ARG A 87 14.50 -8.76 0.65
C ARG A 87 13.92 -7.61 -0.16
N ALA A 88 14.45 -7.40 -1.36
CA ALA A 88 13.93 -6.40 -2.28
C ALA A 88 12.46 -6.70 -2.57
N VAL A 89 11.62 -5.71 -2.33
CA VAL A 89 10.21 -5.74 -2.65
C VAL A 89 10.06 -5.88 -4.16
N SER A 90 9.27 -6.84 -4.63
CA SER A 90 9.04 -7.03 -6.07
C SER A 90 7.63 -6.60 -6.41
N PHE A 91 7.48 -5.68 -7.35
CA PHE A 91 6.19 -5.27 -7.89
C PHE A 91 5.77 -6.21 -9.02
N TYR A 92 4.50 -6.59 -9.07
CA TYR A 92 3.93 -7.39 -10.14
C TYR A 92 2.68 -6.70 -10.68
N LYS A 93 2.56 -6.59 -12.00
CA LYS A 93 1.40 -5.99 -12.66
C LYS A 93 0.67 -7.03 -13.50
N ASN A 94 -0.58 -7.33 -13.16
CA ASN A 94 -1.40 -8.27 -13.91
C ASN A 94 -1.98 -7.57 -15.16
N PRO A 95 -1.67 -8.02 -16.39
CA PRO A 95 -2.17 -7.40 -17.62
C PRO A 95 -3.66 -7.67 -17.87
N HIS A 96 -4.26 -8.67 -17.21
CA HIS A 96 -5.67 -9.03 -17.41
C HIS A 96 -6.62 -8.21 -16.54
N THR A 97 -6.17 -7.78 -15.35
CA THR A 97 -6.99 -7.00 -14.41
C THR A 97 -6.48 -5.58 -14.19
N GLY A 98 -5.25 -5.27 -14.62
CA GLY A 98 -4.59 -3.99 -14.37
C GLY A 98 -4.05 -3.82 -12.94
N GLU A 99 -4.30 -4.79 -12.05
CA GLU A 99 -3.92 -4.75 -10.64
C GLU A 99 -2.40 -4.85 -10.48
N THR A 100 -1.82 -3.95 -9.67
CA THR A 100 -0.39 -3.95 -9.33
C THR A 100 -0.24 -4.30 -7.85
N VAL A 101 0.54 -5.33 -7.54
CA VAL A 101 0.78 -5.77 -6.16
C VAL A 101 2.25 -5.67 -5.78
N GLU A 102 2.45 -5.15 -4.59
CA GLU A 102 3.72 -5.13 -3.90
C GLU A 102 3.91 -6.47 -3.18
N ALA A 103 4.82 -7.31 -3.67
CA ALA A 103 5.08 -8.62 -3.09
C ALA A 103 6.50 -8.69 -2.51
N PRO A 104 6.66 -8.47 -1.18
CA PRO A 104 7.94 -8.62 -0.49
C PRO A 104 8.40 -10.09 -0.39
N SER A 105 7.53 -11.04 -0.71
CA SER A 105 7.83 -12.47 -0.67
C SER A 105 7.00 -13.27 -1.69
N PRO A 106 7.55 -14.35 -2.28
CA PRO A 106 6.80 -15.23 -3.17
C PRO A 106 5.61 -15.95 -2.51
N SER A 107 5.39 -15.82 -1.20
CA SER A 107 4.21 -16.34 -0.48
C SER A 107 3.03 -15.34 -0.40
N HIS A 108 3.09 -14.20 -1.09
CA HIS A 108 1.99 -13.23 -1.10
C HIS A 108 0.68 -13.87 -1.58
N LEU A 109 -0.43 -13.65 -0.85
CA LEU A 109 -1.72 -14.29 -1.12
C LEU A 109 -2.22 -14.00 -2.55
N VAL A 110 -2.05 -12.76 -3.01
CA VAL A 110 -2.44 -12.36 -4.38
C VAL A 110 -1.59 -13.05 -5.44
N LEU A 111 -0.27 -13.19 -5.21
CA LEU A 111 0.58 -13.96 -6.13
C LEU A 111 0.20 -15.44 -6.14
N LYS A 112 -0.21 -16.02 -5.00
CA LYS A 112 -0.71 -17.40 -4.97
C LYS A 112 -1.99 -17.54 -5.79
N ALA A 113 -2.92 -16.60 -5.68
CA ALA A 113 -4.15 -16.58 -6.47
C ALA A 113 -3.85 -16.46 -7.97
N TRP A 114 -2.97 -15.53 -8.35
CA TRP A 114 -2.58 -15.36 -9.75
C TRP A 114 -1.85 -16.58 -10.30
N ARG A 115 -0.95 -17.20 -9.53
CA ARG A 115 -0.25 -18.43 -9.98
C ARG A 115 -1.22 -19.60 -10.14
N LYS A 116 -2.27 -19.68 -9.32
CA LYS A 116 -3.34 -20.68 -9.46
C LYS A 116 -4.19 -20.45 -10.71
N GLN A 117 -4.39 -19.19 -11.11
CA GLN A 117 -5.26 -18.82 -12.23
C GLN A 117 -4.54 -18.78 -13.59
N TYR A 118 -3.32 -18.24 -13.64
CA TYR A 118 -2.57 -17.97 -14.88
C TYR A 118 -1.30 -18.82 -15.02
N GLY A 119 -0.99 -19.63 -14.01
CA GLY A 119 0.21 -20.44 -13.95
C GLY A 119 1.43 -19.70 -13.38
N PRO A 120 2.39 -20.42 -12.78
CA PRO A 120 3.55 -19.84 -12.12
C PRO A 120 4.51 -19.09 -13.06
N GLU A 121 4.72 -19.62 -14.27
CA GLU A 121 5.65 -19.05 -15.25
C GLU A 121 5.13 -17.75 -15.86
N THR A 122 3.82 -17.65 -16.09
CA THR A 122 3.17 -16.44 -16.61
C THR A 122 3.28 -15.29 -15.60
N VAL A 123 2.96 -15.55 -14.33
CA VAL A 123 3.04 -14.55 -13.26
C VAL A 123 4.47 -14.08 -13.02
N ARG A 124 5.47 -14.95 -13.23
CA ARG A 124 6.88 -14.59 -13.09
C ARG A 124 7.33 -13.52 -14.11
N LYS A 125 6.71 -13.49 -15.30
CA LYS A 125 6.99 -12.50 -16.36
C LYS A 125 6.34 -11.13 -16.10
N TRP A 126 5.44 -11.03 -15.13
CA TRP A 126 4.72 -9.79 -14.78
C TRP A 126 5.46 -8.93 -13.75
N LYS A 127 6.64 -9.37 -13.32
CA LYS A 127 7.47 -8.60 -12.41
C LYS A 127 7.92 -7.31 -13.10
N VAL A 128 7.53 -6.18 -12.52
CA VAL A 128 7.98 -4.87 -12.99
C VAL A 128 9.38 -4.62 -12.40
N PRO A 129 10.39 -4.28 -13.21
CA PRO A 129 11.71 -3.92 -12.69
C PRO A 129 11.56 -2.70 -11.79
N GLN A 130 12.00 -2.84 -10.54
CA GLN A 130 12.15 -1.73 -9.62
C GLN A 130 13.42 -1.00 -10.05
N ASP A 131 13.29 0.13 -10.74
CA ASP A 131 14.44 0.96 -11.07
C ASP A 131 15.05 1.48 -9.76
N SER A 132 16.27 1.03 -9.49
CA SER A 132 17.03 1.37 -8.30
C SER A 132 17.61 2.77 -8.49
N GLY A 133 16.82 3.79 -8.21
CA GLY A 133 17.31 5.15 -7.95
C GLY A 133 18.06 5.19 -6.62
N ASP A 134 19.26 4.59 -6.58
CA ASP A 134 20.21 4.70 -5.49
C ASP A 134 20.90 6.06 -5.59
N VAL A 135 20.25 7.12 -5.10
CA VAL A 135 20.93 8.41 -4.87
C VAL A 135 21.61 8.30 -3.51
N THR A 136 22.88 7.89 -3.53
CA THR A 136 23.82 8.16 -2.44
C THR A 136 24.32 9.58 -2.62
N PRO A 137 24.00 10.56 -1.75
CA PRO A 137 24.72 11.82 -1.77
C PRO A 137 26.06 11.63 -1.04
N ALA A 138 27.14 12.00 -1.73
CA ALA A 138 28.45 12.28 -1.16
C ALA A 138 28.43 13.64 -0.46
#